data_AF-A0A0F9FN21-F1
#
_entry.id   AF-A0A0F9FN21-F1
#
_cell.length_a   1.000
_cell.length_b   1.000
_cell.length_c   1.000
_cell.angle_alpha   90.00
_cell.angle_beta   90.00
_cell.angle_gamma   90.00
#
_symmetry.space_group_name_H-M   'P 1'
#
loop_
_entity.id
_entity.type
_entity.pdbx_description
1 polymer ?
#
loop_
_entity_poly.entity_id
_entity_poly.type
_entity_poly.pdbx_seq_one_letter_code
_entity_poly.pdbx_strand_id
1 'polypeptide(L)'
;MHCGRQSYFVDATLAPSAVLEPITGNMPKEMTCEEIEDTIDSFANASHRAYKAGFNGVQFHGAHGYLLSEFLSPYTNKRTDEYGGTIDNRIRIFEEIYKRTRDRVGTDFPILAKINATDFLEGGLELIESKKIATRLASMGFAAIEISGGMWEVVKRTKDDLGWYPAMNPESRLNINSKDKEAYHKIYAKEIKSEIEIPLILV
;
A
#
# COMPACT_ATOMS: atom_id res chain seq x y z
N MET A 1 0.10 -9.98 2.88
CA MET A 1 -0.96 -9.00 2.53
C MET A 1 -2.06 -9.11 3.58
N HIS A 2 -2.74 -8.01 3.89
CA HIS A 2 -3.94 -7.99 4.74
C HIS A 2 -4.98 -7.10 4.06
N CYS A 3 -6.17 -7.62 3.76
CA CYS A 3 -7.12 -6.94 2.87
C CYS A 3 -7.89 -5.77 3.53
N GLY A 4 -7.78 -5.61 4.85
CA GLY A 4 -8.37 -4.47 5.57
C GLY A 4 -9.88 -4.39 5.35
N ARG A 5 -10.39 -3.21 5.03
CA ARG A 5 -11.84 -2.98 4.78
C ARG A 5 -12.37 -3.64 3.51
N GLN A 6 -11.47 -4.03 2.58
CA GLN A 6 -11.81 -4.74 1.34
C GLN A 6 -11.84 -6.27 1.49
N SER A 7 -12.04 -6.78 2.70
CA SER A 7 -12.20 -8.22 2.96
C SER A 7 -13.66 -8.66 2.77
N TYR A 8 -13.91 -9.69 1.94
CA TYR A 8 -15.26 -10.20 1.65
C TYR A 8 -15.82 -11.22 2.65
N PHE A 9 -14.96 -11.88 3.43
CA PHE A 9 -15.33 -13.07 4.21
C PHE A 9 -15.21 -12.87 5.73
N VAL A 10 -15.25 -11.62 6.18
CA VAL A 10 -15.07 -11.28 7.60
C VAL A 10 -16.16 -10.31 8.00
N ASP A 11 -16.96 -10.67 9.00
CA ASP A 11 -18.12 -9.87 9.45
C ASP A 11 -17.71 -8.53 10.07
N ALA A 12 -16.48 -8.41 10.55
CA ALA A 12 -15.93 -7.20 11.16
C ALA A 12 -14.54 -6.89 10.60
N THR A 13 -14.49 -6.23 9.46
CA THR A 13 -13.21 -5.79 8.86
C THR A 13 -12.55 -4.71 9.70
N LEU A 14 -11.22 -4.75 9.79
CA LEU A 14 -10.39 -3.73 10.45
C LEU A 14 -9.79 -2.76 9.44
N ALA A 15 -9.68 -1.50 9.83
CA ALA A 15 -9.10 -0.41 9.02
C ALA A 15 -8.52 0.69 9.94
N PRO A 16 -7.64 1.59 9.43
CA PRO A 16 -7.17 2.73 10.21
C PRO A 16 -8.29 3.63 10.73
N SER A 17 -9.42 3.72 10.01
CA SER A 17 -10.60 4.51 10.43
C SER A 17 -11.89 3.88 9.93
N ALA A 18 -13.01 4.23 10.57
CA ALA A 18 -14.35 3.80 10.16
C ALA A 18 -14.84 4.54 8.90
N VAL A 19 -14.24 4.22 7.74
CA VAL A 19 -14.61 4.78 6.43
C VAL A 19 -15.22 3.67 5.56
N LEU A 20 -16.51 3.84 5.21
CA LEU A 20 -17.26 2.90 4.37
C LEU A 20 -16.49 2.53 3.11
N GLU A 21 -16.33 1.24 2.87
CA GLU A 21 -15.93 0.70 1.56
C GLU A 21 -17.22 0.52 0.74
N PRO A 22 -17.41 1.28 -0.35
CA PRO A 22 -18.71 1.36 -1.00
C PRO A 22 -18.98 0.29 -2.06
N ILE A 23 -17.99 -0.53 -2.41
CA ILE A 23 -18.13 -1.62 -3.40
C ILE A 23 -18.63 -2.89 -2.71
N THR A 24 -18.07 -3.18 -1.54
CA THR A 24 -18.43 -4.25 -0.62
C THR A 24 -19.59 -3.87 0.31
N GLY A 25 -19.76 -2.58 0.59
CA GLY A 25 -20.71 -2.09 1.60
C GLY A 25 -20.20 -2.24 3.04
N ASN A 26 -18.95 -2.65 3.22
CA ASN A 26 -18.37 -2.87 4.54
C ASN A 26 -18.11 -1.55 5.26
N MET A 27 -18.64 -1.41 6.48
CA MET A 27 -18.19 -0.40 7.43
C MET A 27 -17.14 -1.04 8.34
N PRO A 28 -15.84 -0.73 8.18
CA PRO A 28 -14.82 -1.30 9.03
C PRO A 28 -14.89 -0.73 10.45
N LYS A 29 -14.42 -1.51 11.41
CA LYS A 29 -14.08 -1.00 12.74
C LYS A 29 -12.73 -0.28 12.64
N GLU A 30 -12.67 0.92 13.21
CA GLU A 30 -11.41 1.62 13.44
C GLU A 30 -10.54 0.84 14.42
N MET A 31 -9.32 0.51 14.01
CA MET A 31 -8.38 -0.25 14.82
C MET A 31 -7.98 0.53 16.09
N THR A 32 -7.90 -0.15 17.22
CA THR A 32 -7.21 0.37 18.41
C THR A 32 -5.70 0.34 18.20
N CYS A 33 -4.93 1.10 19.00
CA CYS A 33 -3.46 0.99 18.94
C CYS A 33 -2.99 -0.44 19.25
N GLU A 34 -3.65 -1.16 20.14
CA GLU A 34 -3.36 -2.57 20.43
C GLU A 34 -3.58 -3.47 19.20
N GLU A 35 -4.69 -3.29 18.47
CA GLU A 35 -4.94 -4.03 17.22
C GLU A 35 -3.92 -3.69 16.12
N ILE A 36 -3.41 -2.45 16.11
CA ILE A 36 -2.32 -2.04 15.20
C ILE A 36 -1.03 -2.77 15.58
N GLU A 37 -0.66 -2.80 16.86
CA GLU A 37 0.52 -3.51 17.37
C GLU A 37 0.45 -5.02 17.07
N ASP A 38 -0.70 -5.66 17.32
CA ASP A 38 -0.94 -7.07 17.00
C ASP A 38 -0.80 -7.35 15.49
N THR A 39 -1.28 -6.42 14.67
CA THR A 39 -1.14 -6.49 13.21
C THR A 39 0.32 -6.39 12.81
N ILE A 40 1.06 -5.44 13.39
CA ILE A 40 2.49 -5.27 13.15
C ILE A 40 3.25 -6.56 13.47
N ASP A 41 3.02 -7.15 14.65
CA ASP A 41 3.64 -8.41 15.05
C ASP A 41 3.21 -9.58 14.15
N SER A 42 1.97 -9.59 13.67
CA SER A 42 1.48 -10.58 12.72
C SER A 42 2.22 -10.55 11.39
N PHE A 43 2.49 -9.36 10.82
CA PHE A 43 3.30 -9.21 9.60
C PHE A 43 4.75 -9.68 9.82
N ALA A 44 5.35 -9.32 10.94
CA ALA A 44 6.72 -9.70 11.25
C ALA A 44 6.85 -11.22 11.49
N ASN A 45 5.90 -11.83 12.19
CA ASN A 45 5.81 -13.28 12.37
C ASN A 45 5.58 -14.00 11.03
N ALA A 46 4.73 -13.46 10.15
CA ALA A 46 4.53 -14.01 8.80
C ALA A 46 5.82 -13.97 7.97
N SER A 47 6.57 -12.88 8.06
CA SER A 47 7.87 -12.73 7.39
C SER A 47 8.90 -13.73 7.92
N HIS A 48 8.93 -13.95 9.23
CA HIS A 48 9.78 -14.97 9.83
C HIS A 48 9.40 -16.38 9.36
N ARG A 49 8.11 -16.71 9.26
CA ARG A 49 7.66 -17.99 8.70
C ARG A 49 8.11 -18.16 7.24
N ALA A 50 8.02 -17.12 6.41
CA ALA A 50 8.51 -17.16 5.04
C ALA A 50 10.04 -17.40 4.99
N TYR A 51 10.81 -16.70 5.82
CA TYR A 51 12.24 -16.93 5.96
C TYR A 51 12.56 -18.37 6.36
N LYS A 52 11.90 -18.91 7.39
CA LYS A 52 12.09 -20.29 7.86
C LYS A 52 11.68 -21.34 6.82
N ALA A 53 10.73 -21.01 5.94
CA ALA A 53 10.31 -21.86 4.84
C ALA A 53 11.28 -21.82 3.63
N GLY A 54 12.34 -21.02 3.67
CA GLY A 54 13.36 -20.96 2.64
C GLY A 54 13.05 -20.00 1.48
N PHE A 55 12.07 -19.09 1.64
CA PHE A 55 11.92 -17.98 0.69
C PHE A 55 13.17 -17.09 0.73
N ASN A 56 13.44 -16.37 -0.36
CA ASN A 56 14.59 -15.46 -0.46
C ASN A 56 14.25 -14.00 -0.17
N GLY A 57 13.05 -13.71 0.31
CA GLY A 57 12.60 -12.37 0.65
C GLY A 57 11.08 -12.30 0.82
N VAL A 58 10.59 -11.13 1.19
CA VAL A 58 9.15 -10.84 1.28
C VAL A 58 8.85 -9.47 0.69
N GLN A 59 7.60 -9.28 0.26
CA GLN A 59 7.08 -7.98 -0.12
C GLN A 59 5.89 -7.59 0.75
N PHE A 60 5.93 -6.40 1.34
CA PHE A 60 4.80 -5.81 2.06
C PHE A 60 3.88 -5.13 1.06
N HIS A 61 2.62 -5.54 1.11
CA HIS A 61 1.63 -5.08 0.15
C HIS A 61 0.87 -3.86 0.69
N GLY A 62 1.28 -2.68 0.24
CA GLY A 62 0.78 -1.35 0.61
C GLY A 62 0.06 -0.62 -0.51
N ALA A 63 -0.59 -1.37 -1.40
CA ALA A 63 -1.26 -0.85 -2.58
C ALA A 63 -2.73 -1.31 -2.61
N HIS A 64 -3.47 -0.79 -3.59
CA HIS A 64 -4.79 -1.28 -4.00
C HIS A 64 -5.93 -1.08 -3.00
N GLY A 65 -5.73 -0.26 -1.95
CA GLY A 65 -6.77 -0.02 -0.94
C GLY A 65 -6.89 -1.12 0.11
N TYR A 66 -5.91 -2.03 0.20
CA TYR A 66 -5.76 -2.97 1.31
C TYR A 66 -5.13 -2.32 2.53
N LEU A 67 -5.10 -2.99 3.68
CA LEU A 67 -4.84 -2.38 4.99
C LEU A 67 -3.64 -1.41 5.02
N LEU A 68 -2.47 -1.83 4.56
CA LEU A 68 -1.30 -0.96 4.58
C LEU A 68 -1.45 0.24 3.61
N SER A 69 -2.10 0.05 2.46
CA SER A 69 -2.50 1.14 1.57
C SER A 69 -3.49 2.09 2.25
N GLU A 70 -4.42 1.53 3.05
CA GLU A 70 -5.41 2.32 3.78
C GLU A 70 -4.74 3.23 4.81
N PHE A 71 -3.70 2.78 5.50
CA PHE A 71 -2.92 3.64 6.40
C PHE A 71 -2.20 4.76 5.65
N LEU A 72 -1.67 4.47 4.46
CA LEU A 72 -0.96 5.44 3.61
C LEU A 72 -1.88 6.43 2.89
N SER A 73 -3.20 6.20 2.84
CA SER A 73 -4.10 7.09 2.12
C SER A 73 -4.81 8.06 3.06
N PRO A 74 -4.75 9.38 2.83
CA PRO A 74 -5.56 10.33 3.58
C PRO A 74 -7.07 10.16 3.31
N TYR A 75 -7.47 9.43 2.26
CA TYR A 75 -8.88 9.13 1.97
C TYR A 75 -9.46 8.17 3.03
N THR A 76 -8.70 7.14 3.39
CA THR A 76 -9.13 6.06 4.30
C THR A 76 -8.65 6.24 5.73
N ASN A 77 -7.51 6.90 5.95
CA ASN A 77 -6.96 7.15 7.27
C ASN A 77 -7.33 8.56 7.76
N LYS A 78 -8.30 8.60 8.68
CA LYS A 78 -8.81 9.82 9.33
C LYS A 78 -8.35 9.94 10.78
N ARG A 79 -7.40 9.10 11.22
CA ARG A 79 -6.92 9.11 12.60
C ARG A 79 -6.24 10.43 12.94
N THR A 80 -6.34 10.81 14.21
CA THR A 80 -5.69 11.99 14.78
C THR A 80 -4.57 11.63 15.76
N ASP A 81 -4.28 10.34 15.92
CA ASP A 81 -3.19 9.84 16.74
C ASP A 81 -1.88 9.69 15.95
N GLU A 82 -0.91 8.97 16.51
CA GLU A 82 0.41 8.77 15.92
C GLU A 82 0.42 7.93 14.64
N TYR A 83 -0.71 7.35 14.23
CA TYR A 83 -0.87 6.57 13.01
C TYR A 83 -1.65 7.31 11.91
N GLY A 84 -2.07 8.56 12.11
CA GLY A 84 -2.76 9.37 11.11
C GLY A 84 -2.37 10.85 11.04
N GLY A 85 -3.04 11.57 10.15
CA GLY A 85 -2.73 12.97 9.84
C GLY A 85 -1.52 13.10 8.92
N THR A 86 -0.34 13.36 9.50
CA THR A 86 0.87 13.64 8.71
C THR A 86 1.35 12.40 7.95
N ILE A 87 2.14 12.62 6.89
CA ILE A 87 2.78 11.51 6.14
C ILE A 87 3.63 10.63 7.07
N ASP A 88 4.39 11.23 7.99
CA ASP A 88 5.24 10.49 8.93
C ASP A 88 4.44 9.55 9.83
N ASN A 89 3.29 10.01 10.34
CA ASN A 89 2.40 9.19 11.14
C ASN A 89 1.75 8.07 10.31
N ARG A 90 1.31 8.38 9.09
CA ARG A 90 0.68 7.39 8.19
C ARG A 90 1.66 6.29 7.74
N ILE A 91 2.95 6.60 7.62
CA ILE A 91 4.01 5.62 7.31
C ILE A 91 4.40 4.79 8.54
N ARG A 92 4.13 5.24 9.77
CA ARG A 92 4.61 4.62 11.02
C ARG A 92 4.42 3.10 11.06
N ILE A 93 3.26 2.61 10.65
CA ILE A 93 2.97 1.17 10.61
C ILE A 93 3.98 0.38 9.74
N PHE A 94 4.42 0.94 8.60
CA PHE A 94 5.48 0.32 7.79
C PHE A 94 6.82 0.31 8.51
N GLU A 95 7.17 1.41 9.17
CA GLU A 95 8.42 1.54 9.91
C GLU A 95 8.50 0.46 11.00
N GLU A 96 7.41 0.27 11.73
CA GLU A 96 7.35 -0.67 12.84
C GLU A 96 7.29 -2.13 12.37
N ILE A 97 6.54 -2.44 11.31
CA ILE A 97 6.57 -3.76 10.66
C ILE A 97 7.99 -4.07 10.18
N TYR A 98 8.66 -3.11 9.54
CA TYR A 98 10.00 -3.30 9.02
C TYR A 98 11.00 -3.60 10.14
N LYS A 99 11.03 -2.78 11.20
CA LYS A 99 11.91 -2.97 12.37
C LYS A 99 11.71 -4.36 13.00
N ARG A 100 10.47 -4.70 13.34
CA ARG A 100 10.13 -6.01 13.93
C ARG A 100 10.41 -7.19 13.02
N THR A 101 10.32 -6.99 11.71
CA THR A 101 10.70 -8.03 10.75
C THR A 101 12.20 -8.23 10.76
N ARG A 102 12.99 -7.15 10.73
CA ARG A 102 14.46 -7.20 10.78
C ARG A 102 14.97 -7.94 12.01
N ASP A 103 14.37 -7.71 13.18
CA ASP A 103 14.71 -8.44 14.41
C ASP A 103 14.54 -9.96 14.28
N ARG A 104 13.61 -10.42 13.44
CA ARG A 104 13.26 -11.83 13.26
C ARG A 104 13.99 -12.52 12.10
N VAL A 105 14.45 -11.78 11.08
CA VAL A 105 15.00 -12.35 9.84
C VAL A 105 16.43 -11.90 9.52
N GLY A 106 16.97 -10.96 10.30
CA GLY A 106 18.29 -10.37 10.07
C GLY A 106 18.33 -9.37 8.91
N THR A 107 19.55 -8.96 8.54
CA THR A 107 19.82 -7.93 7.53
C THR A 107 19.84 -8.47 6.10
N ASP A 108 20.19 -9.74 5.92
CA ASP A 108 20.47 -10.31 4.60
C ASP A 108 19.22 -10.79 3.86
N PHE A 109 18.05 -10.73 4.51
CA PHE A 109 16.77 -11.12 3.94
C PHE A 109 16.07 -9.90 3.30
N PRO A 110 15.98 -9.80 1.96
CA PRO A 110 15.32 -8.68 1.28
C PRO A 110 13.86 -8.51 1.74
N ILE A 111 13.52 -7.27 2.10
CA ILE A 111 12.15 -6.83 2.35
C ILE A 111 11.83 -5.76 1.32
N LEU A 112 10.80 -5.99 0.52
CA LEU A 112 10.31 -5.08 -0.51
C LEU A 112 9.01 -4.45 -0.06
N ALA A 113 8.64 -3.32 -0.66
CA ALA A 113 7.33 -2.71 -0.49
C ALA A 113 6.65 -2.57 -1.86
N LYS A 114 5.35 -2.81 -1.93
CA LYS A 114 4.51 -2.36 -3.04
C LYS A 114 3.63 -1.23 -2.56
N ILE A 115 3.60 -0.10 -3.26
CA ILE A 115 2.77 1.06 -2.90
C ILE A 115 2.03 1.63 -4.12
N ASN A 116 0.94 2.33 -3.86
CA ASN A 116 0.30 3.17 -4.87
C ASN A 116 1.17 4.40 -5.16
N ALA A 117 1.33 4.75 -6.44
CA ALA A 117 1.78 6.08 -6.85
C ALA A 117 0.68 7.12 -6.61
N THR A 118 -0.56 6.74 -6.90
CA THR A 118 -1.73 7.55 -6.59
C THR A 118 -2.90 6.61 -6.31
N ASP A 119 -3.86 7.07 -5.52
CA ASP A 119 -5.11 6.36 -5.32
C ASP A 119 -6.13 6.62 -6.43
N PHE A 120 -5.90 7.65 -7.26
CA PHE A 120 -6.84 8.14 -8.26
C PHE A 120 -8.22 8.50 -7.68
N LEU A 121 -8.26 8.96 -6.44
CA LEU A 121 -9.46 9.40 -5.74
C LEU A 121 -9.27 10.82 -5.23
N GLU A 122 -10.34 11.60 -5.21
CA GLU A 122 -10.33 12.91 -4.56
C GLU A 122 -10.05 12.74 -3.06
N GLY A 123 -9.05 13.48 -2.56
CA GLY A 123 -8.60 13.36 -1.17
C GLY A 123 -7.84 12.07 -0.85
N GLY A 124 -7.42 11.32 -1.86
CA GLY A 124 -6.56 10.14 -1.73
C GLY A 124 -5.06 10.46 -1.75
N LEU A 125 -4.25 9.41 -1.78
CA LEU A 125 -2.80 9.53 -1.90
C LEU A 125 -2.44 10.11 -3.27
N GLU A 126 -1.67 11.19 -3.25
CA GLU A 126 -1.16 11.86 -4.44
C GLU A 126 0.31 11.53 -4.71
N LEU A 127 0.76 11.69 -5.97
CA LEU A 127 2.14 11.41 -6.39
C LEU A 127 3.18 12.15 -5.54
N ILE A 128 2.90 13.39 -5.13
CA ILE A 128 3.83 14.17 -4.31
C ILE A 128 4.05 13.54 -2.92
N GLU A 129 3.02 12.90 -2.37
CA GLU A 129 3.11 12.20 -1.09
C GLU A 129 3.74 10.82 -1.29
N SER A 130 3.38 10.09 -2.35
CA SER A 130 3.97 8.78 -2.64
C SER A 130 5.48 8.85 -2.89
N LYS A 131 5.97 9.95 -3.49
CA LYS A 131 7.41 10.24 -3.62
C LYS A 131 8.10 10.32 -2.25
N LYS A 132 7.53 11.08 -1.32
CA LYS A 132 8.05 11.18 0.06
C LYS A 132 7.99 9.85 0.80
N ILE A 133 6.90 9.10 0.63
CA ILE A 133 6.75 7.75 1.19
C ILE A 133 7.84 6.83 0.65
N ALA A 134 8.08 6.83 -0.67
CA ALA A 134 9.10 6.00 -1.29
C ALA A 134 10.51 6.36 -0.80
N THR A 135 10.86 7.65 -0.69
CA THR A 135 12.12 8.09 -0.11
C THR A 135 12.27 7.59 1.33
N ARG A 136 11.21 7.68 2.13
CA ARG A 136 11.22 7.22 3.52
C ARG A 136 11.40 5.70 3.61
N LEU A 137 10.68 4.91 2.81
CA LEU A 137 10.87 3.46 2.72
C LEU A 137 12.29 3.09 2.26
N ALA A 138 12.83 3.78 1.26
CA ALA A 138 14.21 3.56 0.83
C ALA A 138 15.22 3.83 1.96
N SER A 139 15.03 4.92 2.71
CA SER A 139 15.90 5.26 3.86
C SER A 139 15.83 4.26 5.01
N MET A 140 14.73 3.50 5.15
CA MET A 140 14.60 2.42 6.14
C MET A 140 15.44 1.18 5.76
N GLY A 141 15.80 1.02 4.49
CA GLY A 141 16.53 -0.15 3.99
C GLY A 141 15.66 -1.18 3.27
N PHE A 142 14.48 -0.80 2.78
CA PHE A 142 13.74 -1.65 1.83
C PHE A 142 14.61 -1.92 0.59
N ALA A 143 14.64 -3.17 0.16
CA ALA A 143 15.53 -3.64 -0.91
C ALA A 143 15.06 -3.19 -2.30
N ALA A 144 13.76 -3.02 -2.50
CA ALA A 144 13.16 -2.48 -3.70
C ALA A 144 11.74 -1.96 -3.40
N ILE A 145 11.24 -1.09 -4.26
CA ILE A 145 9.86 -0.59 -4.22
C ILE A 145 9.16 -0.93 -5.53
N GLU A 146 8.01 -1.58 -5.46
CA GLU A 146 7.12 -1.80 -6.58
C GLU A 146 6.02 -0.74 -6.60
N ILE A 147 5.79 -0.12 -7.76
CA ILE A 147 4.78 0.93 -7.92
C ILE A 147 3.53 0.38 -8.60
N SER A 148 2.37 0.76 -8.07
CA SER A 148 1.04 0.49 -8.63
C SER A 148 0.16 1.73 -8.54
N GLY A 149 -1.17 1.58 -8.57
CA GLY A 149 -2.07 2.64 -8.16
C GLY A 149 -3.53 2.20 -8.07
N GLY A 150 -4.33 3.06 -7.45
CA GLY A 150 -5.78 2.88 -7.33
C GLY A 150 -6.23 2.02 -6.16
N MET A 151 -7.54 1.97 -5.98
CA MET A 151 -8.29 1.04 -5.13
C MET A 151 -9.68 0.81 -5.77
N TRP A 152 -10.47 -0.14 -5.30
CA TRP A 152 -11.71 -0.53 -5.98
C TRP A 152 -12.68 0.62 -6.25
N GLU A 153 -12.71 1.64 -5.39
CA GLU A 153 -13.53 2.84 -5.54
C GLU A 153 -13.23 3.67 -6.78
N VAL A 154 -12.13 3.42 -7.48
CA VAL A 154 -11.82 4.05 -8.77
C VAL A 154 -12.90 3.77 -9.81
N VAL A 155 -13.69 2.70 -9.66
CA VAL A 155 -14.89 2.42 -10.48
C VAL A 155 -15.93 3.54 -10.47
N LYS A 156 -15.90 4.43 -9.47
CA LYS A 156 -16.80 5.58 -9.34
C LYS A 156 -16.32 6.83 -10.08
N ARG A 157 -15.08 6.84 -10.57
CA ARG A 157 -14.52 7.94 -11.37
C ARG A 157 -14.97 7.83 -12.81
N THR A 158 -14.84 8.90 -13.58
CA THR A 158 -15.12 8.90 -15.02
C THR A 158 -13.86 8.61 -15.84
N LYS A 159 -14.03 8.30 -17.13
CA LYS A 159 -12.88 8.22 -18.06
C LYS A 159 -12.16 9.56 -18.16
N ASP A 160 -12.89 10.67 -18.12
CA ASP A 160 -12.33 12.02 -18.26
C ASP A 160 -11.49 12.39 -17.04
N ASP A 161 -11.89 11.94 -15.85
CA ASP A 161 -11.11 12.06 -14.61
C ASP A 161 -9.76 11.35 -14.67
N LEU A 162 -9.75 10.13 -15.24
CA LEU A 162 -8.64 9.19 -15.13
C LEU A 162 -7.74 9.17 -16.36
N GLY A 163 -8.27 9.54 -17.53
CA GLY A 163 -7.67 9.31 -18.83
C GLY A 163 -7.75 7.85 -19.31
N TRP A 164 -8.42 6.97 -18.57
CA TRP A 164 -8.62 5.55 -18.89
C TRP A 164 -9.97 5.05 -18.36
N TYR A 165 -10.48 3.94 -18.90
CA TYR A 165 -11.78 3.41 -18.49
C TYR A 165 -11.70 2.78 -17.09
N PRO A 166 -12.44 3.30 -16.10
CA PRO A 166 -12.46 2.75 -14.75
C PRO A 166 -12.97 1.30 -14.78
N ALA A 167 -12.34 0.41 -14.02
CA ALA A 167 -12.70 -0.98 -13.94
C ALA A 167 -12.51 -1.50 -12.51
N MET A 168 -13.30 -2.50 -12.14
CA MET A 168 -13.07 -3.28 -10.92
C MET A 168 -11.72 -3.99 -11.11
N ASN A 169 -10.86 -3.98 -10.08
CA ASN A 169 -9.42 -4.35 -10.13
C ASN A 169 -8.53 -3.25 -10.74
N PRO A 170 -8.34 -2.10 -10.06
CA PRO A 170 -7.48 -1.01 -10.54
C PRO A 170 -6.03 -1.42 -10.77
N GLU A 171 -5.59 -2.54 -10.19
CA GLU A 171 -4.27 -3.12 -10.38
C GLU A 171 -4.05 -3.68 -11.79
N SER A 172 -5.12 -3.89 -12.57
CA SER A 172 -5.07 -4.52 -13.89
C SER A 172 -5.78 -3.68 -14.93
N ARG A 173 -5.07 -3.24 -15.97
CA ARG A 173 -5.70 -2.66 -17.17
C ARG A 173 -5.96 -3.73 -18.23
N LEU A 174 -7.18 -3.76 -18.74
CA LEU A 174 -7.57 -4.64 -19.85
C LEU A 174 -7.16 -4.05 -21.19
N ASN A 175 -7.14 -4.87 -22.24
CA ASN A 175 -6.91 -4.47 -23.64
C ASN A 175 -5.52 -3.84 -23.91
N ILE A 176 -4.48 -4.31 -23.23
CA ILE A 176 -3.08 -3.99 -23.54
C ILE A 176 -2.70 -4.71 -24.84
N ASN A 177 -2.90 -4.02 -25.97
CA ASN A 177 -2.69 -4.56 -27.31
C ASN A 177 -1.64 -3.80 -28.12
N SER A 178 -0.88 -2.91 -27.46
CA SER A 178 0.20 -2.13 -28.07
C SER A 178 1.22 -1.70 -27.00
N LYS A 179 2.48 -1.50 -27.41
CA LYS A 179 3.59 -1.15 -26.50
C LYS A 179 3.41 0.16 -25.76
N ASP A 180 2.69 1.11 -26.35
CA ASP A 180 2.36 2.40 -25.75
C ASP A 180 1.32 2.29 -24.62
N LYS A 181 0.59 1.17 -24.56
CA LYS A 181 -0.37 0.85 -23.48
C LYS A 181 0.24 0.01 -22.36
N GLU A 182 1.36 -0.65 -22.61
CA GLU A 182 2.12 -1.40 -21.60
C GLU A 182 2.64 -0.45 -20.50
N ALA A 183 2.88 -0.99 -19.30
CA ALA A 183 3.53 -0.28 -18.19
C ALA A 183 2.88 1.08 -17.90
N TYR A 184 1.57 1.09 -17.70
CA TYR A 184 0.77 2.31 -17.56
C TYR A 184 1.12 3.16 -16.33
N HIS A 185 1.88 2.62 -15.38
CA HIS A 185 2.46 3.40 -14.28
C HIS A 185 3.82 4.03 -14.59
N LYS A 186 4.36 3.88 -15.82
CA LYS A 186 5.72 4.32 -16.20
C LYS A 186 6.03 5.77 -15.88
N ILE A 187 5.08 6.68 -16.10
CA ILE A 187 5.28 8.11 -15.81
C ILE A 187 5.45 8.32 -14.30
N TYR A 188 4.57 7.74 -13.48
CA TYR A 188 4.68 7.79 -12.03
C TYR A 188 5.95 7.12 -11.51
N ALA A 189 6.28 5.94 -12.05
CA ALA A 189 7.49 5.21 -11.69
C ALA A 189 8.76 6.01 -12.00
N LYS A 190 8.80 6.76 -13.12
CA LYS A 190 9.92 7.64 -13.45
C LYS A 190 10.09 8.77 -12.42
N GLU A 191 8.98 9.42 -12.04
CA GLU A 191 8.97 10.51 -11.05
C GLU A 191 9.32 10.04 -9.63
N ILE A 192 8.96 8.81 -9.27
CA ILE A 192 9.35 8.22 -7.98
C ILE A 192 10.82 7.76 -8.03
N LYS A 193 11.25 7.15 -9.14
CA LYS A 193 12.63 6.67 -9.29
C LYS A 193 13.65 7.81 -9.18
N SER A 194 13.31 9.03 -9.59
CA SER A 194 14.21 10.18 -9.41
C SER A 194 14.46 10.58 -7.95
N GLU A 195 13.69 10.05 -7.00
CA GLU A 195 13.81 10.35 -5.57
C GLU A 195 14.48 9.23 -4.75
N ILE A 196 14.76 8.07 -5.38
CA ILE A 196 15.28 6.88 -4.68
C ILE A 196 16.39 6.19 -5.47
N GLU A 197 17.42 5.72 -4.75
CA GLU A 197 18.54 5.00 -5.36
C GLU A 197 18.29 3.50 -5.49
N ILE A 198 17.46 2.93 -4.61
CA ILE A 198 17.12 1.50 -4.63
C ILE A 198 16.36 1.09 -5.90
N PRO A 199 16.39 -0.20 -6.30
CA PRO A 199 15.60 -0.71 -7.41
C PRO A 199 14.12 -0.35 -7.30
N LEU A 200 13.53 0.05 -8.43
CA LEU A 200 12.09 0.27 -8.58
C LEU A 200 11.54 -0.74 -9.58
N ILE A 201 10.47 -1.42 -9.20
CA ILE A 201 9.76 -2.40 -10.02
C ILE A 201 8.51 -1.72 -10.58
N LEU A 202 8.32 -1.86 -11.89
CA LEU A 202 7.17 -1.32 -12.61
C LEU A 202 6.28 -2.49 -13.06
N VAL A 203 5.01 -2.41 -12.67
CA VAL A 203 3.92 -3.28 -13.16
C VAL A 203 3.24 -2.67 -14.38
#